data_AF-A0A952NIR2-F1
#
_entry.id   AF-A0A952NIR2-F1
#
_cell.length_a   1.000
_cell.length_b   1.000
_cell.length_c   1.000
_cell.angle_alpha   90.00
_cell.angle_beta   90.00
_cell.angle_gamma   90.00
#
_symmetry.space_group_name_H-M   'P 1'
#
loop_
_entity.id
_entity.type
_entity.pdbx_description
1 polymer ?
#
loop_
_entity_poly.entity_id
_entity_poly.type
_entity_poly.pdbx_seq_one_letter_code
_entity_poly.pdbx_strand_id
1 'polypeptide(L)'
;MQLEESIQSYIPQFLENRKKDLGRLFEALQSQNFEEVTRIGHTIKGVSRPFGFSGLETLGLKIEEAGIRNDLSYCRDLYSEFEKVLAEETQKLQ
;
A
#
# COMPACT_ATOMS: atom_id res chain seq x y z
N MET A 1 0.73 23.59 19.97
CA MET A 1 0.61 22.69 18.80
C MET A 1 1.78 21.73 18.88
N GLN A 2 1.57 20.55 19.46
CA GLN A 2 2.64 19.62 19.86
C GLN A 2 2.27 18.21 19.38
N LEU A 3 1.82 18.12 18.12
CA LEU A 3 1.39 16.87 17.48
C LEU A 3 2.12 16.59 16.16
N GLU A 4 2.83 17.59 15.60
CA GLU A 4 3.54 17.45 14.32
C GLU A 4 4.91 16.78 14.47
N GLU A 5 5.45 16.71 15.69
CA GLU A 5 6.84 16.30 15.96
C GLU A 5 7.10 14.79 16.06
N SER A 6 6.17 13.89 15.71
CA SER A 6 6.57 12.46 15.68
C SER A 6 5.94 11.54 14.65
N ILE A 7 5.12 12.01 13.70
CA ILE A 7 4.67 11.12 12.59
C ILE A 7 5.87 10.57 11.82
N GLN A 8 6.94 11.37 11.65
CA GLN A 8 8.16 10.91 10.98
C GLN A 8 8.86 9.76 11.71
N SER A 9 8.83 9.72 13.05
CA SER A 9 9.42 8.61 13.83
C SER A 9 8.70 7.28 13.62
N TYR A 10 7.46 7.31 13.11
CA TYR A 10 6.68 6.12 12.79
C TYR A 10 6.85 5.66 11.34
N ILE A 11 7.64 6.37 10.50
CA ILE A 11 7.88 5.97 9.11
C ILE A 11 8.43 4.54 8.99
N PRO A 12 9.43 4.10 9.79
CA PRO A 12 9.92 2.72 9.72
C PRO A 12 8.81 1.69 9.99
N GLN A 13 7.99 1.92 11.02
CA GLN A 13 6.87 1.05 11.35
C GLN A 13 5.78 1.07 10.27
N PHE A 14 5.53 2.25 9.68
CA PHE A 14 4.61 2.41 8.56
C PHE A 14 5.06 1.56 7.37
N LEU A 15 6.32 1.63 6.95
CA LEU A 15 6.84 0.82 5.84
C LEU A 15 6.81 -0.68 6.14
N GLU A 16 7.10 -1.09 7.38
CA GLU A 16 6.96 -2.49 7.78
C GLU A 16 5.51 -2.97 7.64
N ASN A 17 4.54 -2.14 8.04
CA ASN A 17 3.12 -2.46 7.86
C ASN A 17 2.76 -2.54 6.37
N ARG A 18 3.33 -1.68 5.51
CA ARG A 18 3.11 -1.78 4.06
C ARG A 18 3.72 -3.05 3.45
N LYS A 19 4.85 -3.55 3.97
CA LYS A 19 5.38 -4.87 3.56
C LYS A 19 4.44 -6.01 3.93
N LYS A 20 3.77 -5.95 5.08
CA LYS A 20 2.73 -6.92 5.47
C LYS A 20 1.51 -6.83 4.55
N ASP A 21 1.11 -5.62 4.17
CA ASP A 21 0.03 -5.41 3.19
C ASP A 21 0.40 -5.98 1.81
N LEU A 22 1.67 -5.83 1.37
CA LEU A 22 2.17 -6.43 0.12
C LEU A 22 2.10 -7.96 0.16
N GLY A 23 2.48 -8.59 1.27
CA GLY A 23 2.36 -10.04 1.45
C GLY A 23 0.91 -10.53 1.38
N ARG A 24 -0.01 -9.84 2.07
CA ARG A 24 -1.45 -10.15 2.00
C ARG A 24 -2.01 -9.94 0.59
N LEU A 25 -1.56 -8.90 -0.11
CA LEU A 25 -1.98 -8.63 -1.49
C LEU A 25 -1.53 -9.77 -2.40
N PHE A 26 -0.31 -10.28 -2.25
CA PHE A 26 0.17 -11.44 -2.98
C PHE A 26 -0.74 -12.66 -2.77
N GLU A 27 -1.06 -13.01 -1.52
CA GLU A 27 -1.94 -14.14 -1.20
C GLU A 27 -3.36 -13.96 -1.78
N ALA A 28 -3.90 -12.73 -1.71
CA ALA A 28 -5.19 -12.39 -2.30
C ALA A 28 -5.17 -12.58 -3.83
N LEU A 29 -4.08 -12.23 -4.51
CA LEU A 29 -3.94 -12.43 -5.96
C LEU A 29 -3.79 -13.91 -6.35
N GLN A 30 -3.13 -14.73 -5.54
CA GLN A 30 -3.04 -16.17 -5.80
C GLN A 30 -4.40 -16.85 -5.67
N SER A 31 -5.20 -16.44 -4.68
CA SER A 31 -6.53 -16.97 -4.42
C SER A 31 -7.65 -16.27 -5.21
N GLN A 32 -7.33 -15.26 -6.02
CA GLN A 32 -8.29 -14.38 -6.70
C GLN A 32 -9.34 -13.77 -5.74
N ASN A 33 -8.94 -13.49 -4.50
CA ASN A 33 -9.78 -12.87 -3.49
C ASN A 33 -9.82 -11.35 -3.70
N PHE A 34 -10.64 -10.91 -4.65
CA PHE A 34 -10.76 -9.49 -5.01
C PHE A 34 -11.38 -8.62 -3.91
N GLU A 35 -12.17 -9.21 -3.00
CA GLU A 35 -12.67 -8.50 -1.81
C GLU A 35 -11.51 -8.09 -0.90
N GLU A 36 -10.57 -9.00 -0.65
CA GLU A 36 -9.38 -8.72 0.13
C GLU A 36 -8.44 -7.73 -0.58
N VAL A 37 -8.28 -7.83 -1.91
CA VAL A 37 -7.57 -6.83 -2.73
C VAL A 37 -8.18 -5.43 -2.51
N THR A 38 -9.51 -5.33 -2.60
CA THR A 38 -10.24 -4.07 -2.40
C THR A 38 -9.98 -3.49 -1.02
N ARG A 39 -10.08 -4.31 0.02
CA ARG A 39 -9.87 -3.91 1.41
C ARG A 39 -8.43 -3.45 1.68
N ILE A 40 -7.44 -4.12 1.08
CA ILE A 40 -6.03 -3.73 1.19
C ILE A 40 -5.81 -2.36 0.53
N GLY A 41 -6.31 -2.17 -0.69
CA GLY A 41 -6.21 -0.88 -1.38
C GLY A 41 -6.82 0.28 -0.57
N HIS A 42 -8.03 0.06 -0.04
CA HIS A 42 -8.70 1.02 0.83
C HIS A 42 -7.87 1.38 2.08
N THR A 43 -7.28 0.36 2.71
CA THR A 43 -6.44 0.53 3.90
C THR A 43 -5.22 1.38 3.57
N ILE A 44 -4.47 1.02 2.52
CA ILE A 44 -3.26 1.75 2.09
C ILE A 44 -3.59 3.20 1.78
N LYS A 45 -4.68 3.45 1.05
CA LYS A 45 -5.16 4.81 0.74
C LYS A 45 -5.37 5.63 2.02
N GLY A 46 -6.11 5.08 2.99
CA GLY A 46 -6.44 5.79 4.23
C GLY A 46 -5.25 6.08 5.12
N VAL A 47 -4.27 5.16 5.19
CA VAL A 47 -3.12 5.31 6.10
C VAL A 47 -1.96 6.10 5.51
N SER A 48 -1.90 6.32 4.19
CA SER A 48 -0.73 6.94 3.54
C SER A 48 -0.67 8.46 3.65
N ARG A 49 -1.82 9.14 3.67
CA ARG A 49 -1.91 10.61 3.65
C ARG A 49 -1.27 11.30 4.85
N PRO A 50 -1.46 10.84 6.12
CA PRO A 50 -0.82 11.49 7.28
C PRO A 50 0.71 11.46 7.24
N PHE A 51 1.29 10.49 6.54
CA PHE A 51 2.74 10.29 6.43
C PHE A 51 3.35 10.97 5.20
N GLY A 52 2.55 11.66 4.38
CA GLY A 52 3.02 12.38 3.19
C GLY A 52 3.27 11.49 1.96
N PHE A 53 2.90 10.20 1.99
CA PHE A 53 3.09 9.29 0.86
C PHE A 53 1.93 9.38 -0.15
N SER A 54 1.84 10.50 -0.88
CA SER A 54 0.81 10.71 -1.92
C SER A 54 0.84 9.66 -3.04
N GLY A 55 2.03 9.14 -3.36
CA GLY A 55 2.20 8.03 -4.29
C GLY A 55 1.52 6.75 -3.80
N LEU A 56 1.70 6.40 -2.52
CA LEU A 56 1.03 5.24 -1.92
C LEU A 56 -0.48 5.46 -1.74
N GLU A 57 -0.92 6.68 -1.45
CA GLU A 57 -2.35 7.01 -1.42
C GLU A 57 -3.01 6.75 -2.79
N THR A 58 -2.38 7.24 -3.86
CA THR A 58 -2.84 7.03 -5.24
C THR A 58 -2.81 5.56 -5.63
N LEU A 59 -1.75 4.86 -5.26
CA LEU A 59 -1.61 3.43 -5.55
C LEU A 59 -2.66 2.59 -4.82
N GLY A 60 -2.92 2.90 -3.55
CA GLY A 60 -3.98 2.28 -2.76
C GLY A 60 -5.36 2.44 -3.40
N LEU A 61 -5.68 3.64 -3.92
CA LEU A 61 -6.90 3.89 -4.67
C LEU A 61 -6.98 3.01 -5.94
N LYS A 62 -5.90 2.93 -6.72
CA LYS A 62 -5.87 2.09 -7.93
C LYS A 62 -6.07 0.61 -7.60
N ILE A 63 -5.46 0.11 -6.52
CA ILE A 63 -5.61 -1.27 -6.06
C ILE A 63 -7.05 -1.54 -5.63
N GLU A 64 -7.66 -0.61 -4.90
CA GLU A 64 -9.07 -0.68 -4.49
C GLU A 64 -9.99 -0.78 -5.71
N GLU A 65 -9.80 0.09 -6.71
CA GLU A 65 -10.58 0.07 -7.94
C GLU A 65 -10.37 -1.21 -8.77
N ALA A 66 -9.13 -1.71 -8.85
CA ALA A 66 -8.81 -2.94 -9.56
C ALA A 66 -9.47 -4.17 -8.91
N GLY A 67 -9.50 -4.21 -7.57
CA GLY A 67 -10.25 -5.20 -6.80
C GLY A 67 -11.75 -5.15 -7.08
N ILE A 68 -12.36 -3.96 -7.04
CA ILE A 68 -13.80 -3.79 -7.34
C ILE A 68 -14.16 -4.27 -8.76
N ARG A 69 -13.25 -4.08 -9.72
CA ARG A 69 -13.44 -4.48 -11.12
C ARG A 69 -13.10 -5.95 -11.38
N ASN A 70 -12.57 -6.67 -10.39
CA ASN A 70 -12.03 -8.02 -10.54
C ASN A 70 -10.97 -8.13 -11.68
N ASP A 71 -10.20 -7.07 -11.90
CA ASP A 71 -9.19 -7.02 -12.98
C ASP A 71 -7.86 -7.60 -12.49
N LEU A 72 -7.71 -8.93 -12.61
CA LEU A 72 -6.53 -9.64 -12.13
C LEU A 72 -5.23 -9.16 -12.80
N SER A 73 -5.26 -8.81 -14.08
CA SER A 73 -4.07 -8.33 -14.79
C SER A 73 -3.62 -7.00 -14.20
N TYR A 74 -4.56 -6.06 -14.10
CA TYR A 74 -4.24 -4.75 -13.54
C TYR A 74 -3.85 -4.82 -12.06
N CYS A 75 -4.47 -5.70 -11.27
CA CYS A 75 -4.05 -5.93 -9.89
C CYS A 75 -2.60 -6.43 -9.78
N ARG A 76 -2.14 -7.27 -10.72
CA ARG A 76 -0.74 -7.74 -10.76
C ARG A 76 0.22 -6.64 -11.14
N ASP A 77 -0.13 -5.80 -12.11
CA ASP A 77 0.68 -4.64 -12.49
C ASP A 77 0.85 -3.68 -11.29
N LEU A 78 -0.24 -3.41 -10.58
CA LEU A 78 -0.23 -2.57 -9.38
C LEU A 78 0.53 -3.21 -8.21
N TYR A 79 0.50 -4.54 -8.07
CA TYR A 79 1.32 -5.26 -7.09
C TYR A 79 2.81 -5.04 -7.35
N SER A 80 3.26 -5.17 -8.60
CA SER A 80 4.65 -4.91 -8.97
C SER A 80 5.04 -3.44 -8.77
N GLU A 81 4.14 -2.49 -9.06
CA GLU A 81 4.35 -1.07 -8.74
C GLU A 81 4.50 -0.86 -7.22
N PHE A 82 3.67 -1.52 -6.41
CA PHE A 82 3.70 -1.41 -4.96
C PHE A 82 4.99 -1.96 -4.35
N GLU A 83 5.42 -3.13 -4.81
CA GLU A 83 6.70 -3.72 -4.42
C GLU A 83 7.87 -2.77 -4.70
N LYS A 84 7.90 -2.19 -5.90
CA LYS A 84 8.95 -1.26 -6.31
C LYS A 84 8.97 0.00 -5.43
N VAL A 85 7.82 0.64 -5.23
CA VAL A 85 7.72 1.85 -4.39
C VAL A 85 8.19 1.55 -2.96
N LEU A 86 7.79 0.42 -2.38
CA LEU A 86 8.22 0.06 -1.03
C LEU A 86 9.71 -0.22 -0.91
N ALA A 87 10.32 -0.84 -1.91
CA ALA A 87 11.76 -1.05 -1.95
C ALA A 87 12.50 0.31 -1.97
N GLU A 88 12.08 1.23 -2.84
CA GLU A 88 12.65 2.57 -2.95
C GLU A 88 12.50 3.38 -1.65
N GLU A 89 11.32 3.39 -1.03
CA GLU A 89 11.11 4.10 0.23
C GLU A 89 11.88 3.48 1.40
N THR A 90 12.03 2.15 1.44
CA THR A 90 12.82 1.49 2.48
C THR A 90 14.31 1.82 2.36
N GLN A 91 14.86 1.89 1.13
CA GLN A 91 16.27 2.20 0.90
C GLN A 91 16.65 3.61 1.33
N LYS A 92 15.73 4.58 1.24
CA LYS A 92 15.96 5.98 1.68
C LYS A 92 16.15 6.12 3.20
N LEU A 93 15.77 5.10 3.98
CA LEU A 93 15.90 5.09 5.44
C LEU A 93 17.20 4.45 5.95
N GLN A 94 18.03 3.90 5.05
CA GLN A 94 19.33 3.32 5.35
C GLN A 94 20.44 4.35 5.15
#